data_AF-A0A1D2MKU4-F1
#
_entry.id   AF-A0A1D2MKU4-F1
#
_cell.length_a   1.000
_cell.length_b   1.000
_cell.length_c   1.000
_cell.angle_alpha   90.00
_cell.angle_beta   90.00
_cell.angle_gamma   90.00
#
_symmetry.space_group_name_H-M   'P 1'
#
loop_
_entity.id
_entity.type
_entity.pdbx_description
1 polymer ?
#
loop_
_entity_poly.entity_id
_entity_poly.type
_entity_poly.pdbx_seq_one_letter_code
_entity_poly.pdbx_strand_id
1 'polypeptide(L)'
;MAVDRSSCYMVRADELFNQVTPDSGGKGASQGMFIGCTVDTATGYINFYCEGKPTKYIYKMEPGTKLFPAVFVEATSKEMLQFELGRTSTTLPLSSAVLLNSGKHLQPQFPPRLKVQYLRPHQWARVPNINLKVHALKLSELRGWSTLCEDSVSMLALHIPEEDRCIDILELIEMDKLLSFHYHTLTLYAALCYQSNFRAAHTLCTYVDQKQLLFAIQADYLSGPLRRGFYDLLIALHMESFATTMEVCKNEFIIPVIPELKELYEDDAMRHSLRSVTTISIRPEMTMTDIDGSVEDLKDLSSPYFPLEIVRDFTMTSISEAVRLNQVHIRDPIGGSNENLFVPLLKLIDKLLMVGIINDEDLDRLLVMIDPQTWDPEKEKSDVFKFQRFPSETEDEEDHRKGLLFMELAEGVKLQLCYLLHHLNDIQLRHRVESIVAFSHDYVGEVQADQLKRYVEIKQSDLPSAIAAKKTREFRCPPIEQTKCILGFKLWEEIDDDNRPCAQELIDQLREYHDGFVEKLSLEAIQDAEQESDESGSGGKLSMITKVIDMLNIVKKLEPPVPPVEVEPPRELTPEEKFRKVLTKTIVRWAEETQFETPLLVKEMFG
;
A
#
# COMPACT_ATOMS: atom_id res chain seq x y z
N MET A 1 41.21 23.45 -33.61
CA MET A 1 39.97 24.00 -34.20
C MET A 1 39.22 24.67 -33.07
N ALA A 2 39.06 25.99 -33.10
CA ALA A 2 38.18 26.68 -32.16
C ALA A 2 36.74 26.28 -32.51
N VAL A 3 36.00 25.76 -31.54
CA VAL A 3 34.57 25.47 -31.73
C VAL A 3 33.82 26.74 -31.35
N ASP A 4 33.18 27.36 -32.33
CA ASP A 4 32.35 28.53 -32.10
C ASP A 4 30.97 28.04 -31.62
N ARG A 5 30.60 28.40 -30.39
CA ARG A 5 29.34 27.98 -29.77
C ARG A 5 28.41 29.18 -29.74
N SER A 6 27.38 29.14 -30.57
CA SER A 6 26.34 30.17 -30.60
C SER A 6 24.96 29.58 -30.28
N SER A 7 24.18 30.31 -29.49
CA SER A 7 22.80 29.93 -29.15
C SER A 7 21.80 30.23 -30.29
N CYS A 8 22.15 31.11 -31.23
CA CYS A 8 21.29 31.49 -32.34
C CYS A 8 22.07 31.46 -33.67
N TYR A 9 21.58 30.68 -34.62
CA TYR A 9 22.10 30.60 -36.00
C TYR A 9 21.12 31.31 -36.95
N MET A 10 21.01 32.62 -36.81
CA MET A 10 20.06 33.45 -37.56
C MET A 10 20.79 34.36 -38.55
N VAL A 11 20.11 34.76 -39.61
CA VAL A 11 20.63 35.72 -40.60
C VAL A 11 19.58 36.79 -40.81
N ARG A 12 20.02 38.04 -41.00
CA ARG A 12 19.10 39.13 -41.31
C ARG A 12 18.59 39.01 -42.75
N ALA A 13 17.28 39.17 -42.93
CA ALA A 13 16.62 39.00 -44.22
C ALA A 13 17.09 40.03 -45.28
N ASP A 14 17.40 41.25 -44.86
CA ASP A 14 17.91 42.32 -45.73
C ASP A 14 19.28 41.98 -46.33
N GLU A 15 20.18 41.40 -45.54
CA GLU A 15 21.51 40.97 -45.99
C GLU A 15 21.42 39.81 -47.01
N LEU A 16 20.53 38.85 -46.76
CA LEU A 16 20.29 37.74 -47.69
C LEU A 16 19.76 38.25 -49.04
N PHE A 17 18.79 39.16 -49.02
CA PHE A 17 18.19 39.71 -50.23
C PHE A 17 19.19 40.54 -51.03
N ASN A 18 19.96 41.42 -50.36
CA ASN A 18 20.99 42.25 -50.99
C ASN A 18 22.11 41.41 -51.62
N GLN A 19 22.45 40.25 -51.03
CA GLN A 19 23.47 39.36 -51.59
C GLN A 19 23.00 38.71 -52.90
N VAL A 20 21.73 38.34 -52.99
CA VAL A 20 21.18 37.57 -54.11
C VAL A 20 20.66 38.48 -55.24
N THR A 21 20.31 39.73 -54.91
CA THR A 21 19.77 40.74 -55.83
C THR A 21 20.54 42.07 -55.74
N PRO A 22 21.77 42.15 -56.28
CA PRO A 22 22.63 43.34 -56.16
C PRO A 22 22.18 44.58 -56.94
N ASP A 23 21.22 44.46 -57.89
CA ASP A 23 20.83 45.54 -58.82
C ASP A 23 19.51 46.26 -58.50
N SER A 24 18.84 45.95 -57.37
CA SER A 24 17.63 46.68 -56.95
C SER A 24 17.99 47.92 -56.14
N GLY A 25 18.19 49.05 -56.83
CA GLY A 25 18.36 50.36 -56.20
C GLY A 25 17.19 50.70 -55.27
N GLY A 26 17.40 50.56 -53.96
CA GLY A 26 16.60 51.13 -52.87
C GLY A 26 15.11 50.75 -52.79
N LYS A 27 14.58 49.90 -53.68
CA LYS A 27 13.20 49.44 -53.65
C LYS A 27 13.14 48.06 -52.99
N GLY A 28 12.54 47.99 -51.81
CA GLY A 28 12.23 46.72 -51.14
C GLY A 28 11.39 45.80 -52.03
N ALA A 29 11.50 44.49 -51.84
CA ALA A 29 10.79 43.48 -52.60
C ALA A 29 9.27 43.70 -52.54
N SER A 30 8.65 44.15 -53.62
CA SER A 30 7.21 44.45 -53.69
C SER A 30 6.33 43.20 -53.76
N GLN A 31 6.91 42.00 -53.83
CA GLN A 31 6.21 40.71 -54.04
C GLN A 31 6.50 39.66 -52.94
N GLY A 32 7.07 40.06 -51.80
CA GLY A 32 7.53 39.12 -50.77
C GLY A 32 8.90 38.50 -51.08
N MET A 33 9.44 37.70 -50.17
CA MET A 33 10.70 36.98 -50.37
C MET A 33 10.62 35.55 -49.82
N PHE A 34 11.28 34.60 -50.48
CA PHE A 34 11.42 33.21 -50.04
C PHE A 34 12.81 32.98 -49.44
N ILE A 35 12.84 32.67 -48.15
CA ILE A 35 14.06 32.27 -47.44
C ILE A 35 13.97 30.77 -47.15
N GLY A 36 14.93 30.02 -47.69
CA GLY A 36 15.08 28.58 -47.46
C GLY A 36 16.23 28.28 -46.52
N CYS A 37 16.12 27.20 -45.77
CA CYS A 37 17.19 26.69 -44.90
C CYS A 37 17.33 25.18 -45.11
N THR A 38 18.56 24.69 -45.23
CA THR A 38 18.86 23.25 -45.27
C THR A 38 19.83 22.90 -44.15
N VAL A 39 19.55 21.80 -43.46
CA VAL A 39 20.39 21.28 -42.38
C VAL A 39 20.91 19.91 -42.77
N ASP A 40 22.23 19.74 -42.80
CA ASP A 40 22.86 18.45 -42.99
C ASP A 40 23.17 17.82 -41.62
N THR A 41 22.41 16.79 -41.25
CA THR A 41 22.56 16.10 -39.97
C THR A 41 23.80 15.22 -39.88
N ALA A 42 24.43 14.86 -41.00
CA ALA A 42 25.65 14.05 -41.00
C ALA A 42 26.90 14.89 -40.76
N THR A 43 26.94 16.09 -41.34
CA THR A 43 28.11 16.99 -41.24
C THR A 43 27.93 18.14 -40.25
N GLY A 44 26.69 18.43 -39.84
CA GLY A 44 26.33 19.47 -38.89
C GLY A 44 26.31 20.88 -39.49
N TYR A 45 26.24 21.04 -40.82
CA TYR A 45 26.19 22.35 -41.46
C TYR A 45 24.75 22.84 -41.71
N ILE A 46 24.52 24.13 -41.47
CA ILE A 46 23.31 24.86 -41.85
C ILE A 46 23.65 25.79 -43.02
N ASN A 47 22.89 25.69 -44.11
CA ASN A 47 23.02 26.58 -45.27
C ASN A 47 21.72 27.35 -45.50
N PHE A 48 21.86 28.66 -45.77
CA PHE A 48 20.73 29.55 -46.08
C PHE A 48 20.63 29.82 -47.58
N TYR A 49 19.39 29.87 -48.08
CA TYR A 49 19.03 30.16 -49.45
C TYR A 49 18.06 31.33 -49.49
N CYS A 50 18.15 32.17 -50.52
CA CYS A 50 17.17 33.22 -50.79
C CYS A 50 16.77 33.15 -52.26
N GLU A 51 15.47 33.14 -52.56
CA GLU A 51 14.92 32.99 -53.92
C GLU A 51 15.50 31.79 -54.69
N GLY A 52 15.75 30.68 -53.98
CA GLY A 52 16.34 29.45 -54.54
C GLY A 52 17.85 29.49 -54.80
N LYS A 53 18.55 30.60 -54.52
CA LYS A 53 20.00 30.73 -54.66
C LYS A 53 20.72 30.57 -53.31
N PRO A 54 21.85 29.85 -53.25
CA PRO A 54 22.62 29.67 -52.02
C PRO A 54 23.30 30.98 -51.59
N THR A 55 23.35 31.24 -50.30
CA THR A 55 24.03 32.40 -49.71
C THR A 55 25.38 32.00 -49.10
N LYS A 56 26.20 32.98 -48.68
CA LYS A 56 27.52 32.71 -48.07
C LYS A 56 27.45 32.31 -46.60
N TYR A 57 26.26 32.40 -46.00
CA TYR A 57 26.06 32.16 -44.57
C TYR A 57 25.94 30.66 -44.33
N ILE A 58 27.02 30.10 -43.78
CA ILE A 58 27.13 28.68 -43.42
C ILE A 58 27.54 28.60 -41.96
N TYR A 59 26.76 27.89 -41.16
CA TYR A 59 27.07 27.65 -39.75
C TYR A 59 27.40 26.17 -39.53
N LYS A 60 28.37 25.90 -38.65
CA LYS A 60 28.73 24.54 -38.23
C LYS A 60 28.28 24.31 -36.80
N MET A 61 27.50 23.27 -36.57
CA MET A 61 26.99 22.88 -35.25
C MET A 61 27.83 21.76 -34.61
N GLU A 62 27.77 21.68 -33.28
CA GLU A 62 28.27 20.53 -32.54
C GLU A 62 27.32 19.33 -32.66
N PRO A 63 27.85 18.09 -32.73
CA PRO A 63 27.04 16.88 -32.65
C PRO A 63 26.20 16.84 -31.36
N GLY A 64 24.97 16.37 -31.45
CA GLY A 64 24.04 16.28 -30.31
C GLY A 64 23.25 17.55 -30.00
N THR A 65 23.46 18.64 -30.75
CA THR A 65 22.69 19.89 -30.60
C THR A 65 21.25 19.72 -31.10
N LYS A 66 20.26 20.09 -30.28
CA LYS A 66 18.86 20.21 -30.69
C LYS A 66 18.63 21.59 -31.31
N LEU A 67 18.09 21.62 -32.54
CA LEU A 67 17.82 22.86 -33.28
C LEU A 67 16.30 23.09 -33.37
N PHE A 68 15.86 24.30 -32.98
CA PHE A 68 14.47 24.73 -33.14
C PHE A 68 14.37 25.80 -34.24
N PRO A 69 13.52 25.61 -35.26
CA PRO A 69 13.30 26.63 -36.28
C PRO A 69 12.54 27.81 -35.68
N ALA A 70 13.15 28.99 -35.66
CA ALA A 70 12.58 30.21 -35.11
C ALA A 70 12.80 31.41 -36.05
N VAL A 71 11.84 32.32 -36.08
CA VAL A 71 11.89 33.56 -36.87
C VAL A 71 11.49 34.71 -35.96
N PHE A 72 12.34 35.73 -35.86
CA PHE A 72 12.04 36.99 -35.17
C PHE A 72 11.63 38.03 -36.18
N VAL A 73 10.45 38.62 -35.98
CA VAL A 73 9.88 39.57 -36.93
C VAL A 73 8.94 40.53 -36.20
N GLU A 74 8.92 41.78 -36.66
CA GLU A 74 8.03 42.82 -36.15
C GLU A 74 6.79 42.93 -37.04
N ALA A 75 5.60 42.72 -36.48
CA ALA A 75 4.35 42.68 -37.22
C ALA A 75 3.99 44.04 -37.85
N THR A 76 4.13 44.15 -39.17
CA THR A 76 3.78 45.36 -39.95
C THR A 76 2.53 45.18 -40.83
N SER A 77 2.09 43.94 -41.06
CA SER A 77 0.93 43.57 -41.88
C SER A 77 0.23 42.31 -41.34
N LYS A 78 -1.00 42.05 -41.79
CA LYS A 78 -1.76 40.83 -41.45
C LYS A 78 -1.18 39.56 -42.08
N GLU A 79 -0.54 39.67 -43.24
CA GLU A 79 0.09 38.55 -43.97
C GLU A 79 1.60 38.79 -44.03
N MET A 80 2.28 38.59 -42.91
CA MET A 80 3.70 38.91 -42.81
C MET A 80 4.62 37.69 -42.94
N LEU A 81 4.20 36.54 -42.44
CA LEU A 81 5.02 35.33 -42.42
C LEU A 81 4.14 34.10 -42.68
N GLN A 82 4.62 33.23 -43.56
CA GLN A 82 4.05 31.93 -43.82
C GLN A 82 5.16 30.88 -43.68
N PHE A 83 4.93 29.87 -42.84
CA PHE A 83 5.85 28.74 -42.72
C PHE A 83 5.51 27.69 -43.77
N GLU A 84 6.43 27.42 -44.68
CA GLU A 84 6.30 26.36 -45.69
C GLU A 84 7.24 25.21 -45.38
N LEU A 85 6.65 24.04 -45.11
CA LEU A 85 7.40 22.81 -44.81
C LEU A 85 7.48 21.96 -46.07
N GLY A 86 8.38 22.37 -46.97
CA GLY A 86 8.60 21.71 -48.25
C GLY A 86 9.84 20.82 -48.27
N ARG A 87 10.20 20.38 -49.48
CA ARG A 87 11.48 19.76 -49.79
C ARG A 87 12.02 20.30 -51.10
N THR A 88 13.32 20.15 -51.32
CA THR A 88 13.93 20.36 -52.63
C THR A 88 14.11 19.02 -53.35
N SER A 89 14.69 19.03 -54.56
CA SER A 89 15.01 17.80 -55.29
C SER A 89 16.07 16.94 -54.61
N THR A 90 16.93 17.56 -53.78
CA THR A 90 18.08 16.92 -53.13
C THR A 90 17.91 16.75 -51.63
N THR A 91 16.84 17.27 -51.03
CA THR A 91 16.60 17.22 -49.58
C THR A 91 15.32 16.47 -49.22
N LEU A 92 15.29 15.90 -48.02
CA LEU A 92 14.08 15.37 -47.39
C LEU A 92 13.31 16.51 -46.69
N PRO A 93 11.97 16.40 -46.56
CA PRO A 93 11.21 17.37 -45.78
C PRO A 93 11.52 17.27 -44.29
N LEU A 94 11.29 18.35 -43.55
CA LEU A 94 11.52 18.40 -42.10
C LEU A 94 10.74 17.31 -41.34
N SER A 95 9.54 16.96 -41.83
CA SER A 95 8.71 15.90 -41.26
C SER A 95 9.41 14.54 -41.18
N SER A 96 10.32 14.24 -42.12
CA SER A 96 11.09 12.99 -42.13
C SER A 96 12.18 12.94 -41.07
N ALA A 97 12.60 14.08 -40.55
CA ALA A 97 13.57 14.15 -39.46
C ALA A 97 12.88 14.13 -38.08
N VAL A 98 11.67 14.70 -37.96
CA VAL A 98 10.95 14.81 -36.68
C VAL A 98 10.11 13.57 -36.39
N LEU A 99 9.51 12.93 -37.41
CA LEU A 99 8.69 11.72 -37.24
C LEU A 99 9.56 10.46 -37.32
N LEU A 100 10.14 10.06 -36.19
CA LEU A 100 10.99 8.86 -36.10
C LEU A 100 10.28 7.58 -36.58
N ASN A 101 8.97 7.48 -36.40
CA ASN A 101 8.17 6.30 -36.74
C ASN A 101 7.81 6.18 -38.23
N SER A 102 7.90 7.27 -39.00
CA SER A 102 7.42 7.33 -40.39
C SER A 102 8.51 7.02 -41.43
N GLY A 103 9.73 6.73 -41.00
CA GLY A 103 10.89 6.51 -41.88
C GLY A 103 11.23 7.73 -42.75
N LYS A 104 12.25 7.56 -43.61
CA LYS A 104 12.69 8.61 -44.56
C LYS A 104 11.70 8.74 -45.72
N HIS A 105 10.56 9.39 -45.46
CA HIS A 105 9.53 9.64 -46.47
C HIS A 105 9.89 10.86 -47.36
N LEU A 106 9.39 10.86 -48.59
CA LEU A 106 9.62 11.94 -49.57
C LEU A 106 8.47 12.95 -49.64
N GLN A 107 7.27 12.57 -49.19
CA GLN A 107 6.10 13.43 -49.26
C GLN A 107 5.98 14.23 -47.95
N PRO A 108 6.02 15.58 -47.98
CA PRO A 108 5.89 16.36 -46.75
C PRO A 108 4.59 16.04 -46.01
N GLN A 109 4.70 15.78 -44.71
CA GLN A 109 3.56 15.54 -43.82
C GLN A 109 3.48 16.64 -42.77
N PHE A 110 2.27 17.03 -42.38
CA PHE A 110 2.06 18.02 -41.34
C PHE A 110 1.53 17.34 -40.07
N PRO A 111 2.39 16.97 -39.10
CA PRO A 111 1.92 16.31 -37.90
C PRO A 111 1.12 17.29 -37.02
N PRO A 112 -0.02 16.88 -36.45
CA PRO A 112 -0.88 17.75 -35.64
C PRO A 112 -0.21 18.24 -34.33
N ARG A 113 0.91 17.62 -33.96
CA ARG A 113 1.74 18.01 -32.82
C ARG A 113 2.58 19.26 -33.10
N LEU A 114 2.91 19.55 -34.36
CA LEU A 114 3.69 20.72 -34.72
C LEU A 114 2.82 21.98 -34.62
N LYS A 115 3.17 22.87 -33.70
CA LYS A 115 2.47 24.14 -33.47
C LYS A 115 3.46 25.27 -33.44
N VAL A 116 3.07 26.41 -33.99
CA VAL A 116 3.86 27.65 -33.88
C VAL A 116 3.70 28.16 -32.45
N GLN A 117 4.82 28.24 -31.73
CA GLN A 117 4.89 28.82 -30.38
C GLN A 117 5.43 30.25 -30.47
N TYR A 118 5.04 31.09 -29.52
CA TYR A 118 5.55 32.44 -29.35
C TYR A 118 6.16 32.57 -27.95
N LEU A 119 7.23 33.35 -27.84
CA LEU A 119 7.90 33.58 -26.57
C LEU A 119 7.01 34.45 -25.67
N ARG A 120 6.75 33.97 -24.45
CA ARG A 120 6.03 34.73 -23.44
C ARG A 120 7.04 35.50 -22.58
N PRO A 121 6.81 36.78 -22.27
CA PRO A 121 7.76 37.58 -21.50
C PRO A 121 7.83 37.16 -20.02
N HIS A 122 6.78 36.52 -19.50
CA HIS A 122 6.70 36.10 -18.10
C HIS A 122 6.13 34.69 -18.02
N GLN A 123 6.63 33.93 -17.04
CA GLN A 123 6.17 32.58 -16.71
C GLN A 123 6.11 32.45 -15.18
N TRP A 124 5.13 31.68 -14.70
CA TRP A 124 5.04 31.29 -13.30
C TRP A 124 6.02 30.15 -13.00
N ALA A 125 6.69 30.25 -11.86
CA ALA A 125 7.57 29.22 -11.33
C ALA A 125 7.28 29.09 -9.84
N ARG A 126 7.36 27.86 -9.33
CA ARG A 126 7.10 27.58 -7.92
C ARG A 126 8.29 28.00 -7.07
N VAL A 127 8.00 28.54 -5.89
CA VAL A 127 9.04 28.83 -4.89
C VAL A 127 9.29 27.56 -4.07
N PRO A 128 10.56 27.10 -3.93
CA PRO A 128 10.88 25.96 -3.08
C PRO A 128 10.47 26.18 -1.62
N ASN A 129 10.01 25.12 -0.96
CA ASN A 129 9.59 25.20 0.46
C ASN A 129 10.78 25.34 1.41
N ILE A 130 11.92 24.76 1.04
CA ILE A 130 13.15 24.75 1.84
C ILE A 130 14.28 25.29 0.97
N ASN A 131 15.04 26.23 1.51
CA ASN A 131 16.19 26.83 0.85
C ASN A 131 17.48 26.41 1.55
N LEU A 132 18.58 26.34 0.78
CA LEU A 132 19.91 26.12 1.34
C LEU A 132 20.27 27.25 2.31
N LYS A 133 20.63 26.88 3.54
CA LYS A 133 21.11 27.83 4.54
C LYS A 133 22.60 28.06 4.35
N VAL A 134 22.94 29.19 3.72
CA VAL A 134 24.33 29.58 3.47
C VAL A 134 24.76 30.62 4.50
N HIS A 135 25.78 30.29 5.28
CA HIS A 135 26.40 31.17 6.25
C HIS A 135 27.67 31.78 5.65
N ALA A 136 27.69 33.10 5.46
CA ALA A 136 28.86 33.84 5.01
C ALA A 136 29.47 34.62 6.19
N LEU A 137 30.75 34.35 6.49
CA LEU A 137 31.48 35.01 7.57
C LEU A 137 32.80 35.60 7.04
N LYS A 138 33.03 36.89 7.29
CA LYS A 138 34.32 37.53 7.00
C LYS A 138 35.33 37.10 8.06
N LEU A 139 36.32 36.31 7.66
CA LEU A 139 37.37 35.81 8.57
C LEU A 139 38.38 36.91 8.92
N SER A 140 38.86 37.66 7.92
CA SER A 140 39.74 38.84 8.08
C SER A 140 39.90 39.57 6.75
N GLU A 141 40.52 40.77 6.75
CA GLU A 141 40.89 41.46 5.51
C GLU A 141 41.90 40.68 4.65
N LEU A 142 42.73 39.84 5.26
CA LEU A 142 43.73 39.02 4.55
C LEU A 142 43.16 37.70 4.02
N ARG A 143 42.26 37.05 4.78
CA ARG A 143 41.67 35.75 4.43
C ARG A 143 40.33 35.86 3.69
N GLY A 144 39.74 37.05 3.63
CA GLY A 144 38.47 37.30 2.95
C GLY A 144 37.27 36.66 3.67
N TRP A 145 36.33 36.16 2.86
CA TRP A 145 35.06 35.58 3.29
C TRP A 145 35.09 34.06 3.22
N SER A 146 34.47 33.42 4.21
CA SER A 146 34.20 31.98 4.23
C SER A 146 32.70 31.77 4.09
N THR A 147 32.30 30.83 3.23
CA THR A 147 30.90 30.43 3.05
C THR A 147 30.74 28.96 3.43
N LEU A 148 29.80 28.67 4.32
CA LEU A 148 29.45 27.32 4.77
C LEU A 148 27.99 27.04 4.47
N CYS A 149 27.69 25.83 4.00
CA CYS A 149 26.33 25.32 3.83
C CYS A 149 26.19 24.11 4.76
N GLU A 150 25.18 24.12 5.63
CA GLU A 150 24.97 23.08 6.64
C GLU A 150 24.35 21.82 6.02
N ASP A 151 23.10 21.93 5.57
CA ASP A 151 22.30 20.79 5.11
C ASP A 151 22.11 20.79 3.58
N SER A 152 22.18 19.60 2.98
CA SER A 152 21.83 19.40 1.57
C SER A 152 20.31 19.34 1.38
N VAL A 153 19.80 20.02 0.36
CA VAL A 153 18.39 19.97 -0.02
C VAL A 153 18.27 19.22 -1.35
N SER A 154 17.51 18.13 -1.37
CA SER A 154 17.19 17.37 -2.58
C SER A 154 15.86 17.82 -3.17
N MET A 155 15.75 17.78 -4.49
CA MET A 155 14.51 18.00 -5.23
C MET A 155 14.35 16.96 -6.33
N LEU A 156 13.12 16.63 -6.69
CA LEU A 156 12.81 15.77 -7.81
C LEU A 156 12.38 16.63 -8.99
N ALA A 157 13.12 16.53 -10.10
CA ALA A 157 12.87 17.29 -11.32
C ALA A 157 12.49 16.35 -12.47
N LEU A 158 11.49 16.75 -13.25
CA LEU A 158 11.06 16.08 -14.48
C LEU A 158 11.74 16.73 -15.67
N HIS A 159 12.50 15.95 -16.45
CA HIS A 159 13.07 16.40 -17.72
C HIS A 159 12.08 16.15 -18.86
N ILE A 160 11.77 17.18 -19.64
CA ILE A 160 10.98 17.08 -20.87
C ILE A 160 11.96 16.98 -22.04
N PRO A 161 12.12 15.81 -22.67
CA PRO A 161 13.14 15.62 -23.71
C PRO A 161 12.91 16.47 -24.95
N GLU A 162 11.66 16.80 -25.27
CA GLU A 162 11.31 17.56 -26.48
C GLU A 162 11.67 19.04 -26.38
N GLU A 163 11.49 19.64 -25.19
CA GLU A 163 11.84 21.04 -24.92
C GLU A 163 13.26 21.19 -24.38
N ASP A 164 13.89 20.07 -23.99
CA ASP A 164 15.16 20.05 -23.27
C ASP A 164 15.15 20.89 -21.99
N ARG A 165 14.05 20.78 -21.23
CA ARG A 165 13.76 21.60 -20.05
C ARG A 165 13.44 20.72 -18.84
N CYS A 166 13.85 21.16 -17.65
CA CYS A 166 13.48 20.53 -16.39
C CYS A 166 12.39 21.35 -15.67
N ILE A 167 11.50 20.67 -14.96
CA ILE A 167 10.41 21.22 -14.17
C ILE A 167 10.45 20.56 -12.78
N ASP A 168 10.19 21.31 -11.71
CA ASP A 168 10.00 20.71 -10.37
C ASP A 168 8.75 19.81 -10.39
N ILE A 169 8.84 18.59 -9.85
CA ILE A 169 7.69 17.68 -9.83
C ILE A 169 6.47 18.29 -9.12
N LEU A 170 6.71 19.20 -8.18
CA LEU A 170 5.66 19.88 -7.42
C LEU A 170 4.94 20.97 -8.24
N GLU A 171 5.52 21.43 -9.36
CA GLU A 171 4.83 22.35 -10.29
C GLU A 171 3.74 21.67 -11.11
N LEU A 172 3.73 20.33 -11.20
CA LEU A 172 2.72 19.60 -11.97
C LEU A 172 1.30 19.83 -11.44
N ILE A 173 1.13 20.23 -10.18
CA ILE A 173 -0.18 20.56 -9.60
C ILE A 173 -0.90 21.71 -10.33
N GLU A 174 -0.16 22.62 -10.95
CA GLU A 174 -0.73 23.72 -11.77
C GLU A 174 -0.78 23.36 -13.27
N MET A 175 -0.28 22.17 -13.65
CA MET A 175 -0.14 21.71 -15.04
C MET A 175 -0.90 20.40 -15.28
N ASP A 176 -2.24 20.43 -15.18
CA ASP A 176 -3.13 19.25 -15.25
C ASP A 176 -2.84 18.26 -16.39
N LYS A 177 -2.49 18.76 -17.58
CA LYS A 177 -2.18 17.90 -18.74
C LYS A 177 -0.91 17.09 -18.54
N LEU A 178 0.14 17.70 -17.99
CA LEU A 178 1.40 17.02 -17.69
C LEU A 178 1.24 16.11 -16.48
N LEU A 179 0.48 16.56 -15.46
CA LEU A 179 0.13 15.76 -14.29
C LEU A 179 -0.57 14.47 -14.69
N SER A 180 -1.63 14.58 -15.50
CA SER A 180 -2.37 13.43 -16.00
C SER A 180 -1.48 12.52 -16.85
N PHE A 181 -0.67 13.08 -17.76
CA PHE A 181 0.26 12.29 -18.59
C PHE A 181 1.28 11.51 -17.73
N HIS A 182 1.88 12.16 -16.73
CA HIS A 182 2.87 11.52 -15.88
C HIS A 182 2.24 10.47 -14.96
N TYR A 183 1.07 10.73 -14.39
CA TYR A 183 0.30 9.74 -13.63
C TYR A 183 0.05 8.46 -14.43
N HIS A 184 -0.48 8.58 -15.67
CA HIS A 184 -0.70 7.42 -16.53
C HIS A 184 0.60 6.73 -16.95
N THR A 185 1.72 7.45 -16.99
CA THR A 185 3.05 6.85 -17.23
C THR A 185 3.46 5.97 -16.06
N LEU A 186 3.24 6.40 -14.81
CA LEU A 186 3.49 5.58 -13.62
C LEU A 186 2.57 4.36 -13.58
N THR A 187 1.29 4.53 -13.92
CA THR A 187 0.34 3.42 -14.05
C THR A 187 0.77 2.42 -15.12
N LEU A 188 1.29 2.90 -16.26
CA LEU A 188 1.84 2.05 -17.31
C LEU A 188 3.04 1.25 -16.80
N TYR A 189 3.96 1.86 -16.05
CA TYR A 189 5.08 1.16 -15.45
C TYR A 189 4.63 0.06 -14.50
N ALA A 190 3.67 0.34 -13.63
CA ALA A 190 3.08 -0.68 -12.75
C ALA A 190 2.44 -1.82 -13.55
N ALA A 191 1.72 -1.51 -14.65
CA ALA A 191 1.09 -2.50 -15.50
C ALA A 191 2.10 -3.40 -16.25
N LEU A 192 3.28 -2.88 -16.61
CA LEU A 192 4.34 -3.68 -17.24
C LEU A 192 4.93 -4.75 -16.31
N CYS A 193 4.88 -4.50 -15.00
CA CYS A 193 5.33 -5.41 -13.95
C CYS A 193 4.28 -6.46 -13.54
N TYR A 194 3.07 -6.40 -14.12
CA TYR A 194 1.99 -7.33 -13.80
C TYR A 194 2.41 -8.80 -14.07
N GLN A 195 1.90 -9.73 -13.24
CA GLN A 195 2.21 -11.17 -13.31
C GLN A 195 3.70 -11.52 -13.21
N SER A 196 4.40 -10.94 -12.23
CA SER A 196 5.79 -11.33 -11.89
C SER A 196 6.79 -11.13 -13.03
N ASN A 197 6.61 -10.06 -13.82
CA ASN A 197 7.56 -9.72 -14.89
C ASN A 197 8.82 -9.03 -14.33
N PHE A 198 9.68 -9.81 -13.67
CA PHE A 198 10.87 -9.30 -12.99
C PHE A 198 11.85 -8.59 -13.94
N ARG A 199 11.97 -9.05 -15.19
CA ARG A 199 12.84 -8.39 -16.18
C ARG A 199 12.41 -6.94 -16.45
N ALA A 200 11.10 -6.71 -16.58
CA ALA A 200 10.58 -5.36 -16.73
C ALA A 200 10.82 -4.55 -15.45
N ALA A 201 10.58 -5.13 -14.27
CA ALA A 201 10.81 -4.45 -12.99
C ALA A 201 12.27 -3.98 -12.83
N HIS A 202 13.24 -4.86 -13.06
CA HIS A 202 14.68 -4.52 -13.03
C HIS A 202 15.06 -3.44 -14.06
N THR A 203 14.51 -3.52 -15.27
CA THR A 203 14.74 -2.50 -16.30
C THR A 203 14.14 -1.16 -15.88
N LEU A 204 12.96 -1.15 -15.26
CA LEU A 204 12.31 0.08 -14.78
C LEU A 204 13.07 0.74 -13.63
N CYS A 205 13.77 -0.03 -12.79
CA CYS A 205 14.66 0.51 -11.77
C CYS A 205 15.81 1.36 -12.33
N THR A 206 16.12 1.25 -13.64
CA THR A 206 17.09 2.15 -14.31
C THR A 206 16.51 3.52 -14.65
N TYR A 207 15.19 3.61 -14.78
CA TYR A 207 14.47 4.86 -15.07
C TYR A 207 13.99 5.55 -13.79
N VAL A 208 13.55 4.75 -12.82
CA VAL A 208 13.07 5.22 -11.52
C VAL A 208 13.91 4.52 -10.44
N ASP A 209 14.86 5.27 -9.88
CA ASP A 209 15.79 4.69 -8.91
C ASP A 209 15.19 4.60 -7.49
N GLN A 210 15.86 3.85 -6.63
CA GLN A 210 15.47 3.67 -5.23
C GLN A 210 15.37 5.01 -4.47
N LYS A 211 16.26 5.97 -4.75
CA LYS A 211 16.31 7.25 -4.04
C LYS A 211 15.13 8.14 -4.42
N GLN A 212 14.74 8.12 -5.69
CA GLN A 212 13.58 8.84 -6.22
C GLN A 212 12.29 8.28 -5.62
N LEU A 213 12.14 6.96 -5.53
CA LEU A 213 10.97 6.35 -4.87
C LEU A 213 10.91 6.71 -3.38
N LEU A 214 12.02 6.58 -2.65
CA LEU A 214 12.09 6.96 -1.24
C LEU A 214 11.78 8.45 -1.02
N PHE A 215 12.32 9.34 -1.86
CA PHE A 215 12.00 10.76 -1.81
C PHE A 215 10.52 11.02 -2.11
N ALA A 216 9.94 10.33 -3.11
CA ALA A 216 8.55 10.54 -3.50
C ALA A 216 7.58 10.09 -2.41
N ILE A 217 7.79 8.95 -1.75
CA ILE A 217 6.89 8.51 -0.67
C ILE A 217 6.96 9.43 0.56
N GLN A 218 8.14 10.02 0.82
CA GLN A 218 8.38 10.96 1.93
C GLN A 218 7.91 12.39 1.65
N ALA A 219 7.53 12.71 0.40
CA ALA A 219 7.14 14.06 0.03
C ALA A 219 5.68 14.37 0.41
N ASP A 220 5.50 15.29 1.35
CA ASP A 220 4.18 15.73 1.83
C ASP A 220 3.40 16.60 0.82
N TYR A 221 4.12 17.26 -0.09
CA TYR A 221 3.54 18.23 -1.02
C TYR A 221 3.22 17.65 -2.40
N LEU A 222 3.42 16.35 -2.62
CA LEU A 222 3.04 15.72 -3.88
C LEU A 222 1.53 15.77 -4.07
N SER A 223 1.11 16.07 -5.31
CA SER A 223 -0.30 16.00 -5.69
C SER A 223 -0.85 14.58 -5.49
N GLY A 224 -2.12 14.45 -5.13
CA GLY A 224 -2.80 13.17 -4.89
C GLY A 224 -2.57 12.10 -5.96
N PRO A 225 -2.77 12.38 -7.27
CA PRO A 225 -2.53 11.40 -8.32
C PRO A 225 -1.08 10.89 -8.35
N LEU A 226 -0.09 11.79 -8.28
CA LEU A 226 1.32 11.37 -8.26
C LEU A 226 1.67 10.58 -7.01
N ARG A 227 1.16 11.00 -5.85
CA ARG A 227 1.34 10.26 -4.60
C ARG A 227 0.83 8.82 -4.74
N ARG A 228 -0.41 8.62 -5.20
CA ARG A 228 -0.93 7.27 -5.49
C ARG A 228 -0.06 6.52 -6.49
N GLY A 229 0.32 7.17 -7.59
CA GLY A 229 1.13 6.56 -8.64
C GLY A 229 2.50 6.07 -8.18
N PHE A 230 3.20 6.82 -7.32
CA PHE A 230 4.51 6.40 -6.80
C PHE A 230 4.39 5.27 -5.77
N TYR A 231 3.39 5.31 -4.89
CA TYR A 231 3.14 4.22 -3.95
C TYR A 231 2.74 2.93 -4.68
N ASP A 232 1.84 3.03 -5.66
CA ASP A 232 1.42 1.89 -6.48
C ASP A 232 2.59 1.32 -7.30
N LEU A 233 3.47 2.18 -7.81
CA LEU A 233 4.66 1.74 -8.53
C LEU A 233 5.64 1.00 -7.61
N LEU A 234 5.89 1.50 -6.40
CA LEU A 234 6.75 0.83 -5.42
C LEU A 234 6.20 -0.57 -5.09
N ILE A 235 4.89 -0.67 -4.84
CA ILE A 235 4.21 -1.95 -4.60
C ILE A 235 4.38 -2.88 -5.81
N ALA A 236 4.05 -2.41 -7.02
CA ALA A 236 4.10 -3.20 -8.24
C ALA A 236 5.51 -3.72 -8.59
N LEU A 237 6.55 -2.91 -8.35
CA LEU A 237 7.93 -3.27 -8.65
C LEU A 237 8.49 -4.28 -7.66
N HIS A 238 8.27 -4.06 -6.37
CA HIS A 238 9.05 -4.74 -5.33
C HIS A 238 8.25 -5.81 -4.58
N MET A 239 6.95 -5.63 -4.35
CA MET A 239 6.18 -6.46 -3.40
C MET A 239 5.01 -7.24 -4.03
N GLU A 240 4.38 -6.72 -5.08
CA GLU A 240 3.10 -7.23 -5.59
C GLU A 240 3.18 -8.71 -6.02
N SER A 241 4.30 -9.10 -6.65
CA SER A 241 4.52 -10.49 -7.08
C SER A 241 4.49 -11.45 -5.89
N PHE A 242 5.25 -11.15 -4.84
CA PHE A 242 5.31 -11.97 -3.64
C PHE A 242 4.00 -11.93 -2.84
N ALA A 243 3.38 -10.74 -2.71
CA ALA A 243 2.08 -10.60 -2.06
C ALA A 243 1.01 -11.45 -2.76
N THR A 244 1.04 -11.55 -4.09
CA THR A 244 0.13 -12.42 -4.85
C THR A 244 0.40 -13.90 -4.57
N THR A 245 1.66 -14.32 -4.46
CA THR A 245 2.01 -15.69 -4.05
C THR A 245 1.48 -16.02 -2.65
N MET A 246 1.62 -15.08 -1.71
CA MET A 246 1.11 -15.23 -0.35
C MET A 246 -0.42 -15.34 -0.33
N GLU A 247 -1.11 -14.58 -1.17
CA GLU A 247 -2.57 -14.62 -1.30
C GLU A 247 -3.05 -15.98 -1.85
N VAL A 248 -2.34 -16.56 -2.81
CA VAL A 248 -2.68 -17.88 -3.39
C VAL A 248 -2.48 -18.99 -2.36
N CYS A 249 -1.42 -18.93 -1.56
CA CYS A 249 -1.09 -19.94 -0.55
C CYS A 249 -1.79 -19.71 0.81
N LYS A 250 -2.63 -18.68 0.96
CA LYS A 250 -3.18 -18.29 2.27
C LYS A 250 -4.08 -19.35 2.92
N ASN A 251 -4.72 -20.20 2.12
CA ASN A 251 -5.62 -21.26 2.57
C ASN A 251 -4.90 -22.60 2.83
N GLU A 252 -3.58 -22.64 2.64
CA GLU A 252 -2.76 -23.83 2.91
C GLU A 252 -2.17 -23.74 4.34
N PHE A 253 -2.43 -24.78 5.14
CA PHE A 253 -1.93 -24.90 6.51
C PHE A 253 -0.99 -26.10 6.60
N ILE A 254 0.30 -25.85 6.39
CA ILE A 254 1.35 -26.86 6.48
C ILE A 254 2.13 -26.62 7.76
N ILE A 255 1.85 -27.42 8.79
CA ILE A 255 2.36 -27.21 10.15
C ILE A 255 3.34 -28.35 10.49
N PRO A 256 4.65 -28.06 10.66
CA PRO A 256 5.61 -29.04 11.11
C PRO A 256 5.42 -29.30 12.61
N VAL A 257 5.46 -30.58 13.01
CA VAL A 257 5.37 -30.98 14.41
C VAL A 257 6.77 -30.96 15.01
N ILE A 258 7.13 -29.82 15.60
CA ILE A 258 8.45 -29.53 16.20
C ILE A 258 8.26 -28.92 17.60
N PRO A 259 9.27 -29.00 18.50
CA PRO A 259 9.16 -28.48 19.87
C PRO A 259 8.74 -27.00 19.94
N GLU A 260 9.20 -26.19 18.98
CA GLU A 260 8.90 -24.76 18.90
C GLU A 260 7.40 -24.48 18.74
N LEU A 261 6.66 -25.37 18.08
CA LEU A 261 5.19 -25.28 17.99
C LEU A 261 4.53 -25.40 19.36
N LYS A 262 5.05 -26.30 20.20
CA LYS A 262 4.53 -26.48 21.54
C LYS A 262 4.83 -25.27 22.42
N GLU A 263 6.08 -24.83 22.44
CA GLU A 263 6.52 -23.67 23.23
C GLU A 263 5.71 -22.41 22.89
N LEU A 264 5.35 -22.20 21.62
CA LEU A 264 4.58 -21.04 21.18
C LEU A 264 3.12 -21.04 21.71
N TYR A 265 2.47 -22.20 21.79
CA TYR A 265 1.05 -22.34 22.17
C TYR A 265 0.82 -22.86 23.60
N GLU A 266 1.89 -22.98 24.39
CA GLU A 266 1.81 -23.09 25.85
C GLU A 266 1.11 -21.86 26.45
N ASP A 267 1.35 -20.67 25.88
CA ASP A 267 0.59 -19.47 26.23
C ASP A 267 -0.81 -19.47 25.61
N ASP A 268 -1.83 -19.44 26.46
CA ASP A 268 -3.24 -19.39 26.07
C ASP A 268 -3.64 -18.14 25.28
N ALA A 269 -2.90 -17.04 25.45
CA ALA A 269 -3.12 -15.80 24.70
C ALA A 269 -2.77 -15.96 23.22
N MET A 270 -1.73 -16.74 22.90
CA MET A 270 -1.24 -16.95 21.54
C MET A 270 -2.23 -17.70 20.65
N ARG A 271 -3.05 -18.59 21.24
CA ARG A 271 -4.02 -19.45 20.51
C ARG A 271 -5.07 -18.66 19.72
N HIS A 272 -5.33 -17.41 20.10
CA HIS A 272 -6.35 -16.54 19.49
C HIS A 272 -5.82 -15.14 19.16
N SER A 273 -4.50 -14.93 19.22
CA SER A 273 -3.90 -13.60 19.15
C SER A 273 -4.11 -12.92 17.80
N LEU A 274 -4.39 -11.61 17.85
CA LEU A 274 -4.26 -10.69 16.70
C LEU A 274 -2.97 -9.86 16.78
N ARG A 275 -2.22 -9.96 17.88
CA ARG A 275 -1.03 -9.13 18.18
C ARG A 275 0.29 -9.74 17.71
N SER A 276 0.28 -11.03 17.35
CA SER A 276 1.47 -11.75 16.93
C SER A 276 1.38 -12.09 15.44
N VAL A 277 2.46 -11.84 14.70
CA VAL A 277 2.67 -12.33 13.33
C VAL A 277 3.39 -13.68 13.35
N THR A 278 4.10 -13.99 14.45
CA THR A 278 4.93 -15.18 14.59
C THR A 278 4.10 -16.46 14.51
N THR A 279 4.28 -17.25 13.45
CA THR A 279 3.62 -18.55 13.23
C THR A 279 4.64 -19.61 12.82
N ILE A 280 4.37 -20.89 13.09
CA ILE A 280 5.28 -22.01 12.75
C ILE A 280 4.98 -22.63 11.37
N SER A 281 3.83 -22.30 10.79
CA SER A 281 3.41 -22.75 9.45
C SER A 281 4.48 -22.47 8.39
N ILE A 282 4.71 -23.45 7.52
CA ILE A 282 5.60 -23.30 6.37
C ILE A 282 4.95 -22.35 5.38
N ARG A 283 5.63 -21.23 5.09
CA ARG A 283 5.20 -20.22 4.11
C ARG A 283 6.32 -19.90 3.12
N PRO A 284 5.98 -19.39 1.93
CA PRO A 284 6.97 -18.81 1.04
C PRO A 284 7.75 -17.71 1.74
N GLU A 285 9.06 -17.64 1.48
CA GLU A 285 9.92 -16.54 1.93
C GLU A 285 10.27 -15.63 0.76
N MET A 286 10.34 -14.32 1.02
CA MET A 286 10.66 -13.36 -0.02
C MET A 286 12.15 -13.41 -0.35
N THR A 287 12.46 -13.53 -1.64
CA THR A 287 13.82 -13.35 -2.15
C THR A 287 13.88 -12.11 -3.03
N MET A 288 14.95 -11.34 -2.89
CA MET A 288 15.24 -10.19 -3.73
C MET A 288 16.58 -10.36 -4.42
N THR A 289 16.71 -9.74 -5.59
CA THR A 289 17.95 -9.74 -6.38
C THR A 289 18.46 -8.32 -6.55
N ASP A 290 19.77 -8.15 -6.52
CA ASP A 290 20.40 -6.85 -6.73
C ASP A 290 20.10 -6.31 -8.13
N ILE A 291 20.01 -4.99 -8.24
CA ILE A 291 19.68 -4.29 -9.48
C ILE A 291 20.96 -4.18 -10.32
N ASP A 292 21.39 -5.29 -10.92
CA ASP A 292 22.54 -5.33 -11.83
C ASP A 292 22.11 -5.17 -13.29
N GLY A 293 22.91 -4.43 -14.07
CA GLY A 293 22.60 -4.06 -15.45
C GLY A 293 22.60 -5.21 -16.47
N SER A 294 23.02 -6.42 -16.07
CA SER A 294 23.06 -7.61 -16.94
C SER A 294 22.38 -8.80 -16.27
N VAL A 295 21.13 -9.06 -16.64
CA VAL A 295 20.44 -10.31 -16.31
C VAL A 295 21.01 -11.42 -17.20
N GLU A 296 22.00 -12.16 -16.71
CA GLU A 296 22.61 -13.27 -17.45
C GLU A 296 21.69 -14.51 -17.49
N ASP A 297 20.97 -14.79 -16.39
CA ASP A 297 20.02 -15.90 -16.28
C ASP A 297 18.66 -15.46 -15.72
N LEU A 298 17.58 -15.65 -16.51
CA LEU A 298 16.21 -15.29 -16.10
C LEU A 298 15.61 -16.20 -15.02
N LYS A 299 16.21 -17.37 -14.78
CA LYS A 299 15.61 -18.38 -13.89
C LYS A 299 15.78 -18.07 -12.42
N ASP A 300 16.83 -17.32 -12.08
CA ASP A 300 17.17 -16.95 -10.70
C ASP A 300 16.80 -15.49 -10.40
N LEU A 301 16.10 -14.82 -11.33
CA LEU A 301 15.71 -13.43 -11.20
C LEU A 301 14.42 -13.30 -10.36
N SER A 302 14.55 -12.76 -9.16
CA SER A 302 13.43 -12.39 -8.29
C SER A 302 13.13 -10.89 -8.35
N SER A 303 12.27 -10.39 -7.47
CA SER A 303 12.00 -8.96 -7.32
C SER A 303 13.29 -8.15 -7.14
N PRO A 304 13.38 -6.94 -7.73
CA PRO A 304 14.52 -6.05 -7.51
C PRO A 304 14.62 -5.62 -6.05
N TYR A 305 15.84 -5.58 -5.53
CA TYR A 305 16.12 -5.20 -4.15
C TYR A 305 15.60 -3.80 -3.81
N PHE A 306 14.97 -3.67 -2.64
CA PHE A 306 14.55 -2.40 -2.06
C PHE A 306 14.61 -2.50 -0.53
N PRO A 307 15.07 -1.46 0.19
CA PRO A 307 15.17 -1.50 1.65
C PRO A 307 13.78 -1.35 2.30
N LEU A 308 13.04 -2.46 2.41
CA LEU A 308 11.68 -2.47 2.95
C LEU A 308 11.61 -2.08 4.44
N GLU A 309 12.69 -2.27 5.21
CA GLU A 309 12.75 -1.84 6.61
C GLU A 309 12.62 -0.31 6.74
N ILE A 310 13.31 0.45 5.88
CA ILE A 310 13.20 1.92 5.85
C ILE A 310 11.77 2.34 5.48
N VAL A 311 11.15 1.61 4.55
CA VAL A 311 9.77 1.85 4.14
C VAL A 311 8.81 1.58 5.28
N ARG A 312 9.01 0.48 6.02
CA ARG A 312 8.21 0.12 7.19
C ARG A 312 8.27 1.23 8.24
N ASP A 313 9.47 1.62 8.66
CA ASP A 313 9.67 2.62 9.71
C ASP A 313 9.02 3.95 9.33
N PHE A 314 9.22 4.38 8.08
CA PHE A 314 8.58 5.58 7.54
C PHE A 314 7.05 5.44 7.53
N THR A 315 6.52 4.35 6.99
CA THR A 315 5.07 4.17 6.80
C THR A 315 4.35 4.09 8.14
N MET A 316 4.93 3.39 9.13
CA MET A 316 4.41 3.31 10.50
C MET A 316 4.44 4.67 11.20
N THR A 317 5.49 5.46 10.99
CA THR A 317 5.57 6.83 11.52
C THR A 317 4.52 7.74 10.85
N SER A 318 4.42 7.69 9.52
CA SER A 318 3.50 8.52 8.76
C SER A 318 2.03 8.21 9.02
N ILE A 319 1.65 6.94 9.16
CA ILE A 319 0.27 6.58 9.51
C ILE A 319 -0.06 7.03 10.94
N SER A 320 0.89 6.91 11.88
CA SER A 320 0.73 7.40 13.24
C SER A 320 0.51 8.91 13.28
N GLU A 321 1.32 9.67 12.54
CA GLU A 321 1.13 11.12 12.39
C GLU A 321 -0.18 11.46 11.68
N ALA A 322 -0.57 10.71 10.65
CA ALA A 322 -1.82 10.92 9.94
C ALA A 322 -3.04 10.72 10.86
N VAL A 323 -3.06 9.64 11.65
CA VAL A 323 -4.11 9.37 12.64
C VAL A 323 -4.13 10.45 13.72
N ARG A 324 -2.96 10.88 14.20
CA ARG A 324 -2.85 11.92 15.24
C ARG A 324 -3.33 13.29 14.74
N LEU A 325 -2.95 13.68 13.53
CA LEU A 325 -3.30 14.99 12.97
C LEU A 325 -4.78 15.06 12.57
N ASN A 326 -5.35 13.97 12.06
CA ASN A 326 -6.75 13.91 11.61
C ASN A 326 -7.77 13.67 12.74
N GLN A 327 -7.36 13.74 14.01
CA GLN A 327 -8.31 13.82 15.13
C GLN A 327 -9.15 15.10 15.09
N VAL A 328 -8.62 16.16 14.46
CA VAL A 328 -9.30 17.43 14.20
C VAL A 328 -9.42 17.60 12.69
N HIS A 329 -10.49 18.26 12.23
CA HIS A 329 -10.70 18.55 10.82
C HIS A 329 -9.51 19.32 10.20
N ILE A 330 -8.74 18.66 9.33
CA ILE A 330 -7.62 19.27 8.61
C ILE A 330 -8.14 19.93 7.33
N ARG A 331 -7.78 21.20 7.09
CA ARG A 331 -8.18 21.93 5.87
C ARG A 331 -7.42 21.47 4.62
N ASP A 332 -6.14 21.12 4.79
CA ASP A 332 -5.25 20.74 3.69
C ASP A 332 -4.47 19.47 4.07
N PRO A 333 -5.09 18.29 3.94
CA PRO A 333 -4.41 17.02 4.17
C PRO A 333 -3.38 16.76 3.05
N ILE A 334 -2.35 15.98 3.36
CA ILE A 334 -1.32 15.58 2.40
C ILE A 334 -1.96 14.94 1.16
N GLY A 335 -1.55 15.38 -0.03
CA GLY A 335 -2.15 14.94 -1.30
C GLY A 335 -3.52 15.55 -1.61
N GLY A 336 -4.01 16.48 -0.79
CA GLY A 336 -5.22 17.28 -1.02
C GLY A 336 -6.54 16.63 -0.58
N SER A 337 -6.55 15.38 -0.14
CA SER A 337 -7.74 14.73 0.43
C SER A 337 -7.37 13.64 1.44
N ASN A 338 -8.29 13.31 2.36
CA ASN A 338 -8.11 12.20 3.30
C ASN A 338 -7.89 10.87 2.58
N GLU A 339 -8.54 10.67 1.44
CA GLU A 339 -8.34 9.48 0.62
C GLU A 339 -6.91 9.41 0.06
N ASN A 340 -6.36 10.52 -0.44
CA ASN A 340 -4.99 10.59 -0.97
C ASN A 340 -3.92 10.44 0.12
N LEU A 341 -4.26 10.75 1.37
CA LEU A 341 -3.40 10.55 2.53
C LEU A 341 -3.39 9.08 2.97
N PHE A 342 -4.56 8.52 3.30
CA PHE A 342 -4.66 7.22 3.96
C PHE A 342 -4.59 6.03 3.01
N VAL A 343 -5.17 6.10 1.80
CA VAL A 343 -5.21 4.93 0.90
C VAL A 343 -3.80 4.44 0.54
N PRO A 344 -2.84 5.30 0.13
CA PRO A 344 -1.49 4.82 -0.20
C PRO A 344 -0.75 4.25 1.01
N LEU A 345 -0.93 4.84 2.20
CA LEU A 345 -0.29 4.38 3.43
C LEU A 345 -0.84 3.01 3.87
N LEU A 346 -2.16 2.85 3.95
CA LEU A 346 -2.79 1.58 4.35
C LEU A 346 -2.50 0.47 3.35
N LYS A 347 -2.54 0.77 2.05
CA LYS A 347 -2.19 -0.20 1.00
C LYS A 347 -0.73 -0.65 1.14
N LEU A 348 0.18 0.25 1.50
CA LEU A 348 1.58 -0.08 1.72
C LEU A 348 1.78 -0.94 2.97
N ILE A 349 1.11 -0.62 4.08
CA ILE A 349 1.13 -1.43 5.31
C ILE A 349 0.59 -2.84 5.04
N ASP A 350 -0.53 -2.94 4.32
CA ASP A 350 -1.14 -4.21 3.92
C ASP A 350 -0.13 -5.10 3.17
N LYS A 351 0.57 -4.54 2.18
CA LYS A 351 1.59 -5.27 1.43
C LYS A 351 2.83 -5.61 2.26
N LEU A 352 3.27 -4.72 3.15
CA LEU A 352 4.37 -5.01 4.07
C LEU A 352 4.03 -6.14 5.06
N LEU A 353 2.77 -6.20 5.52
CA LEU A 353 2.27 -7.29 6.34
C LEU A 353 2.32 -8.62 5.57
N MET A 354 1.82 -8.62 4.33
CA MET A 354 1.83 -9.81 3.48
C MET A 354 3.24 -10.30 3.13
N VAL A 355 4.20 -9.38 2.99
CA VAL A 355 5.61 -9.70 2.74
C VAL A 355 6.33 -10.23 3.99
N GLY A 356 5.80 -9.99 5.19
CA GLY A 356 6.39 -10.43 6.46
C GLY A 356 7.45 -9.49 7.02
N ILE A 357 7.37 -8.19 6.72
CA ILE A 357 8.30 -7.16 7.23
C ILE A 357 7.78 -6.49 8.53
N ILE A 358 6.47 -6.57 8.77
CA ILE A 358 5.81 -6.03 9.96
C ILE A 358 6.08 -6.97 11.15
N ASN A 359 6.59 -6.40 12.24
CA ASN A 359 6.87 -7.12 13.47
C ASN A 359 5.70 -7.02 14.48
N ASP A 360 5.75 -7.80 15.55
CA ASP A 360 4.72 -7.79 16.61
C ASP A 360 4.56 -6.40 17.28
N GLU A 361 5.66 -5.65 17.43
CA GLU A 361 5.62 -4.26 17.93
C GLU A 361 4.87 -3.31 16.99
N ASP A 362 5.06 -3.47 15.68
CA ASP A 362 4.39 -2.65 14.67
C ASP A 362 2.91 -3.04 14.58
N LEU A 363 2.60 -4.33 14.71
CA LEU A 363 1.24 -4.84 14.74
C LEU A 363 0.47 -4.34 15.97
N ASP A 364 1.07 -4.35 17.16
CA ASP A 364 0.43 -3.77 18.35
C ASP A 364 0.16 -2.27 18.17
N ARG A 365 1.13 -1.51 17.64
CA ARG A 365 0.93 -0.08 17.29
C ARG A 365 -0.21 0.10 16.30
N LEU A 366 -0.29 -0.75 15.27
CA LEU A 366 -1.33 -0.70 14.25
C LEU A 366 -2.72 -0.95 14.84
N LEU A 367 -2.87 -1.98 15.68
CA LEU A 367 -4.12 -2.29 16.37
C LEU A 367 -4.57 -1.13 17.27
N VAL A 368 -3.64 -0.52 17.99
CA VAL A 368 -3.91 0.67 18.81
C VAL A 368 -4.35 1.86 17.96
N MET A 369 -3.81 2.05 16.75
CA MET A 369 -4.26 3.09 15.83
C MET A 369 -5.65 2.79 15.24
N ILE A 370 -6.00 1.52 15.04
CA ILE A 370 -7.31 1.09 14.55
C ILE A 370 -8.38 1.33 15.61
N ASP A 371 -8.16 0.84 16.83
CA ASP A 371 -9.07 1.02 17.96
C ASP A 371 -8.30 1.11 19.31
N PRO A 372 -8.01 2.32 19.80
CA PRO A 372 -7.23 2.50 21.02
C PRO A 372 -7.98 2.02 22.26
N GLN A 373 -9.31 2.04 22.28
CA GLN A 373 -10.10 1.67 23.48
C GLN A 373 -9.97 0.18 23.80
N THR A 374 -9.87 -0.66 22.78
CA THR A 374 -9.73 -2.10 22.95
C THR A 374 -8.29 -2.51 23.23
N TRP A 375 -7.32 -1.89 22.55
CA TRP A 375 -5.94 -2.35 22.54
C TRP A 375 -5.01 -1.61 23.53
N ASP A 376 -5.34 -0.39 23.95
CA ASP A 376 -4.60 0.36 24.98
C ASP A 376 -5.55 1.00 26.01
N PRO A 377 -6.30 0.18 26.79
CA PRO A 377 -7.32 0.68 27.72
C PRO A 377 -6.72 1.50 28.87
N GLU A 378 -5.50 1.16 29.30
CA GLU A 378 -4.77 1.85 30.38
C GLU A 378 -4.01 3.09 29.90
N LYS A 379 -3.98 3.34 28.57
CA LYS A 379 -3.30 4.47 27.92
C LYS A 379 -1.80 4.55 28.23
N GLU A 380 -1.17 3.45 28.65
CA GLU A 380 0.23 3.41 29.06
C GLU A 380 1.17 3.17 27.86
N LYS A 381 0.71 2.49 26.81
CA LYS A 381 1.57 1.98 25.74
C LYS A 381 1.63 2.87 24.49
N SER A 382 0.65 3.76 24.28
CA SER A 382 0.61 4.58 23.07
C SER A 382 1.39 5.89 23.13
N ASP A 383 2.64 5.90 22.67
CA ASP A 383 3.34 7.16 22.37
C ASP A 383 2.58 8.02 21.33
N VAL A 384 1.74 7.38 20.51
CA VAL A 384 0.85 8.00 19.50
C VAL A 384 -0.16 8.97 20.12
N PHE A 385 -0.70 8.65 21.31
CA PHE A 385 -1.75 9.44 21.98
C PHE A 385 -1.26 10.13 23.27
N LYS A 386 0.02 9.99 23.65
CA LYS A 386 0.59 10.57 24.88
C LYS A 386 0.77 12.09 24.87
N PHE A 387 0.79 12.76 23.71
CA PHE A 387 1.05 14.20 23.66
C PHE A 387 -0.22 15.05 23.60
N GLN A 388 -0.50 15.70 24.73
CA GLN A 388 -1.52 16.73 24.90
C GLN A 388 -1.11 18.01 24.15
N ARG A 389 -1.69 18.20 22.97
CA ARG A 389 -1.83 19.52 22.34
C ARG A 389 -3.25 19.49 21.77
N PHE A 390 -4.26 19.62 22.60
CA PHE A 390 -4.71 20.88 23.20
C PHE A 390 -5.02 20.71 24.70
N PRO A 391 -4.70 21.68 25.58
CA PRO A 391 -5.46 21.83 26.80
C PRO A 391 -6.87 22.27 26.39
N SER A 392 -7.86 21.36 26.45
CA SER A 392 -9.24 21.80 26.52
C SER A 392 -9.42 22.45 27.89
N GLU A 393 -9.85 23.71 27.93
CA GLU A 393 -10.17 24.42 29.19
C GLU A 393 -11.52 23.97 29.78
N THR A 394 -12.07 22.85 29.30
CA THR A 394 -13.36 22.28 29.69
C THR A 394 -13.19 20.80 29.98
N GLU A 395 -13.61 20.38 31.19
CA GLU A 395 -13.54 19.01 31.70
C GLU A 395 -14.57 18.04 31.04
N ASP A 396 -15.43 18.55 30.15
CA ASP A 396 -16.56 17.82 29.54
C ASP A 396 -16.50 17.78 27.99
N GLU A 397 -15.35 17.43 27.39
CA GLU A 397 -15.32 17.08 25.97
C GLU A 397 -14.86 15.64 25.78
N GLU A 398 -15.72 14.83 25.14
CA GLU A 398 -15.48 13.45 24.72
C GLU A 398 -14.04 13.26 24.22
N ASP A 399 -13.37 12.22 24.69
CA ASP A 399 -11.98 11.90 24.36
C ASP A 399 -11.79 11.94 22.83
N HIS A 400 -11.18 13.02 22.32
CA HIS A 400 -10.95 13.28 20.88
C HIS A 400 -9.90 12.34 20.28
N ARG A 401 -9.71 11.14 20.86
CA ARG A 401 -8.78 10.09 20.45
C ARG A 401 -9.56 8.99 19.75
N LYS A 402 -10.17 9.32 18.62
CA LYS A 402 -10.91 8.36 17.79
C LYS A 402 -9.90 7.52 17.02
N GLY A 403 -9.90 6.20 17.22
CA GLY A 403 -9.18 5.28 16.34
C GLY A 403 -9.67 5.38 14.90
N LEU A 404 -8.92 4.83 13.94
CA LEU A 404 -9.27 4.87 12.51
C LEU A 404 -10.73 4.45 12.25
N LEU A 405 -11.23 3.44 12.97
CA LEU A 405 -12.61 2.95 12.81
C LEU A 405 -13.68 4.00 13.16
N PHE A 406 -13.37 4.98 14.01
CA PHE A 406 -14.30 5.98 14.50
C PHE A 406 -14.15 7.35 13.83
N MET A 407 -13.19 7.49 12.91
CA MET A 407 -12.99 8.69 12.11
C MET A 407 -13.93 8.73 10.90
N GLU A 408 -14.18 9.94 10.38
CA GLU A 408 -14.89 10.12 9.11
C GLU A 408 -13.95 9.79 7.94
N LEU A 409 -14.06 8.56 7.43
CA LEU A 409 -13.20 8.02 6.38
C LEU A 409 -13.91 7.93 5.03
N ALA A 410 -13.19 8.25 3.95
CA ALA A 410 -13.66 8.03 2.59
C ALA A 410 -13.79 6.53 2.26
N GLU A 411 -14.65 6.16 1.30
CA GLU A 411 -14.89 4.77 0.90
C GLU A 411 -13.61 4.01 0.56
N GLY A 412 -12.68 4.64 -0.17
CA GLY A 412 -11.40 4.02 -0.52
C GLY A 412 -10.55 3.65 0.69
N VAL A 413 -10.64 4.42 1.78
CA VAL A 413 -9.92 4.14 3.03
C VAL A 413 -10.59 2.97 3.76
N LYS A 414 -11.92 2.96 3.84
CA LYS A 414 -12.70 1.84 4.41
C LYS A 414 -12.36 0.53 3.69
N LEU A 415 -12.24 0.56 2.36
CA LEU A 415 -11.87 -0.61 1.56
C LEU A 415 -10.47 -1.14 1.90
N GLN A 416 -9.47 -0.26 2.03
CA GLN A 416 -8.11 -0.71 2.42
C GLN A 416 -8.08 -1.24 3.85
N LEU A 417 -8.86 -0.67 4.77
CA LEU A 417 -9.01 -1.21 6.12
C LEU A 417 -9.62 -2.61 6.11
N CYS A 418 -10.63 -2.87 5.27
CA CYS A 418 -11.19 -4.22 5.12
C CYS A 418 -10.11 -5.23 4.69
N TYR A 419 -9.30 -4.93 3.67
CA TYR A 419 -8.22 -5.84 3.25
C TYR A 419 -7.22 -6.13 4.37
N LEU A 420 -6.78 -5.08 5.06
CA LEU A 420 -5.87 -5.23 6.19
C LEU A 420 -6.48 -6.10 7.29
N LEU A 421 -7.74 -5.87 7.66
CA LEU A 421 -8.45 -6.65 8.68
C LEU A 421 -8.65 -8.10 8.26
N HIS A 422 -8.90 -8.38 6.98
CA HIS A 422 -8.96 -9.74 6.45
C HIS A 422 -7.65 -10.48 6.65
N HIS A 423 -6.51 -9.86 6.34
CA HIS A 423 -5.20 -10.48 6.58
C HIS A 423 -4.91 -10.69 8.09
N LEU A 424 -5.35 -9.78 8.96
CA LEU A 424 -5.25 -9.97 10.41
C LEU A 424 -6.11 -11.15 10.90
N ASN A 425 -7.33 -11.28 10.36
CA ASN A 425 -8.20 -12.42 10.66
C ASN A 425 -7.62 -13.74 10.13
N ASP A 426 -6.95 -13.73 8.97
CA ASP A 426 -6.24 -14.90 8.43
C ASP A 426 -5.08 -15.32 9.35
N ILE A 427 -4.34 -14.37 9.92
CA ILE A 427 -3.30 -14.65 10.93
C ILE A 427 -3.93 -15.27 12.18
N GLN A 428 -5.01 -14.69 12.70
CA GLN A 428 -5.72 -15.23 13.86
C GLN A 428 -6.25 -16.64 13.61
N LEU A 429 -6.81 -16.91 12.43
CA LEU A 429 -7.24 -18.24 12.02
C LEU A 429 -6.06 -19.23 12.04
N ARG A 430 -4.88 -18.79 11.62
CA ARG A 430 -3.66 -19.61 11.66
C ARG A 430 -3.31 -20.03 13.07
N HIS A 431 -3.30 -19.08 14.01
CA HIS A 431 -3.01 -19.36 15.41
C HIS A 431 -3.95 -20.40 15.99
N ARG A 432 -5.24 -20.31 15.65
CA ARG A 432 -6.25 -21.30 16.06
C ARG A 432 -5.98 -22.69 15.47
N VAL A 433 -5.61 -22.78 14.19
CA VAL A 433 -5.30 -24.06 13.54
C VAL A 433 -4.02 -24.67 14.12
N GLU A 434 -2.97 -23.87 14.29
CA GLU A 434 -1.71 -24.30 14.88
C GLU A 434 -1.88 -24.75 16.34
N SER A 435 -2.69 -24.04 17.14
CA SER A 435 -2.96 -24.46 18.51
C SER A 435 -3.70 -25.80 18.56
N ILE A 436 -4.63 -26.06 17.64
CA ILE A 436 -5.30 -27.36 17.52
C ILE A 436 -4.28 -28.45 17.19
N VAL A 437 -3.34 -28.20 16.27
CA VAL A 437 -2.30 -29.19 15.90
C VAL A 437 -1.36 -29.44 17.08
N ALA A 438 -0.93 -28.39 17.78
CA ALA A 438 -0.08 -28.49 18.97
C ALA A 438 -0.74 -29.36 20.05
N PHE A 439 -1.99 -29.07 20.40
CA PHE A 439 -2.77 -29.86 21.35
C PHE A 439 -2.94 -31.32 20.87
N SER A 440 -3.30 -31.49 19.60
CA SER A 440 -3.57 -32.82 19.03
C SER A 440 -2.34 -33.73 19.04
N HIS A 441 -1.14 -33.18 18.88
CA HIS A 441 0.09 -33.96 18.90
C HIS A 441 0.30 -34.67 20.24
N ASP A 442 0.24 -33.91 21.34
CA ASP A 442 0.40 -34.44 22.69
C ASP A 442 -0.76 -35.38 23.05
N TYR A 443 -2.00 -34.95 22.78
CA TYR A 443 -3.19 -35.73 23.08
C TYR A 443 -3.19 -37.11 22.38
N VAL A 444 -2.81 -37.16 21.10
CA VAL A 444 -2.70 -38.44 20.37
C VAL A 444 -1.59 -39.31 20.96
N GLY A 445 -0.47 -38.73 21.40
CA GLY A 445 0.59 -39.47 22.08
C GLY A 445 0.12 -40.12 23.38
N GLU A 446 -0.64 -39.39 24.19
CA GLU A 446 -1.20 -39.89 25.44
C GLU A 446 -2.28 -40.96 25.21
N VAL A 447 -3.15 -40.76 24.23
CA VAL A 447 -4.15 -41.76 23.79
C VAL A 447 -3.47 -43.05 23.31
N GLN A 448 -2.37 -42.95 22.56
CA GLN A 448 -1.61 -44.11 22.12
C GLN A 448 -0.98 -44.88 23.30
N ALA A 449 -0.47 -44.16 24.30
CA ALA A 449 0.08 -44.76 25.51
C ALA A 449 -1.01 -45.47 26.35
N ASP A 450 -2.18 -44.85 26.51
CA ASP A 450 -3.35 -45.46 27.16
C ASP A 450 -3.82 -46.72 26.40
N GLN A 451 -3.95 -46.63 25.07
CA GLN A 451 -4.37 -47.75 24.24
C GLN A 451 -3.38 -48.93 24.35
N LEU A 452 -2.07 -48.66 24.36
CA LEU A 452 -1.05 -49.70 24.56
C LEU A 452 -1.16 -50.33 25.95
N LYS A 453 -1.34 -49.53 27.01
CA LYS A 453 -1.52 -50.02 28.37
C LYS A 453 -2.73 -50.95 28.49
N ARG A 454 -3.90 -50.53 27.98
CA ARG A 454 -5.13 -51.34 27.97
C ARG A 454 -4.96 -52.64 27.19
N TYR A 455 -4.26 -52.61 26.06
CA TYR A 455 -3.95 -53.82 25.29
C TYR A 455 -3.09 -54.82 26.08
N VAL A 456 -2.05 -54.33 26.75
CA VAL A 456 -1.16 -55.16 27.58
C VAL A 456 -1.91 -55.77 28.78
N GLU A 457 -2.77 -55.01 29.44
CA GLU A 457 -3.62 -55.49 30.54
C GLU A 457 -4.54 -56.63 30.09
N ILE A 458 -5.20 -56.48 28.94
CA ILE A 458 -6.05 -57.53 28.36
C ILE A 458 -5.23 -58.79 28.08
N LYS A 459 -4.03 -58.64 27.52
CA LYS A 459 -3.14 -59.75 27.18
C LYS A 459 -2.60 -60.49 28.40
N GLN A 460 -2.41 -59.80 29.53
CA GLN A 460 -1.91 -60.38 30.78
C GLN A 460 -3.01 -60.94 31.67
N SER A 461 -4.27 -60.56 31.45
CA SER A 461 -5.43 -61.04 32.19
C SER A 461 -6.01 -62.36 31.63
N ASP A 462 -6.47 -63.24 32.51
CA ASP A 462 -7.16 -64.48 32.12
C ASP A 462 -8.69 -64.26 32.06
N LEU A 463 -9.13 -63.55 31.02
CA LEU A 463 -10.53 -63.15 30.84
C LEU A 463 -11.37 -64.23 30.12
N PRO A 464 -12.65 -64.43 30.50
CA PRO A 464 -13.59 -65.28 29.76
C PRO A 464 -13.72 -64.86 28.28
N SER A 465 -13.83 -65.83 27.38
CA SER A 465 -13.82 -65.59 25.91
C SER A 465 -14.83 -64.55 25.43
N ALA A 466 -16.01 -64.45 26.05
CA ALA A 466 -17.03 -63.46 25.70
C ALA A 466 -16.59 -62.02 26.04
N ILE A 467 -15.90 -61.82 27.16
CA ILE A 467 -15.38 -60.51 27.60
C ILE A 467 -14.14 -60.15 26.78
N ALA A 468 -13.25 -61.12 26.55
CA ALA A 468 -12.07 -60.93 25.71
C ALA A 468 -12.46 -60.56 24.27
N ALA A 469 -13.47 -61.20 23.67
CA ALA A 469 -13.95 -60.88 22.32
C ALA A 469 -14.53 -59.45 22.23
N LYS A 470 -15.19 -58.96 23.29
CA LYS A 470 -15.72 -57.59 23.35
C LYS A 470 -14.59 -56.56 23.51
N LYS A 471 -13.68 -56.76 24.47
CA LYS A 471 -12.56 -55.85 24.75
C LYS A 471 -11.53 -55.79 23.62
N THR A 472 -11.32 -56.90 22.88
CA THR A 472 -10.40 -56.93 21.74
C THR A 472 -10.97 -56.38 20.44
N ARG A 473 -12.23 -55.92 20.42
CA ARG A 473 -12.88 -55.41 19.20
C ARG A 473 -12.18 -54.15 18.67
N GLU A 474 -11.88 -53.19 19.56
CA GLU A 474 -11.19 -51.94 19.22
C GLU A 474 -9.86 -52.19 18.50
N PHE A 475 -8.99 -53.03 19.06
CA PHE A 475 -7.66 -53.32 18.50
C PHE A 475 -7.67 -54.11 17.18
N ARG A 476 -8.84 -54.60 16.74
CA ARG A 476 -9.03 -55.29 15.45
C ARG A 476 -9.70 -54.39 14.40
N CYS A 477 -10.24 -53.24 14.80
CA CYS A 477 -10.83 -52.28 13.89
C CYS A 477 -9.76 -51.49 13.13
N PRO A 478 -10.06 -50.97 11.92
CA PRO A 478 -9.18 -50.03 11.23
C PRO A 478 -8.92 -48.75 12.05
N PRO A 479 -7.78 -48.07 11.88
CA PRO A 479 -7.43 -46.88 12.67
C PRO A 479 -8.48 -45.75 12.66
N ILE A 480 -9.17 -45.56 11.53
CA ILE A 480 -10.24 -44.56 11.40
C ILE A 480 -11.43 -44.89 12.32
N GLU A 481 -11.80 -46.16 12.43
CA GLU A 481 -12.89 -46.59 13.32
C GLU A 481 -12.47 -46.51 14.79
N GLN A 482 -11.23 -46.89 15.11
CA GLN A 482 -10.67 -46.73 16.45
C GLN A 482 -10.73 -45.26 16.90
N THR A 483 -10.27 -44.35 16.05
CA THR A 483 -10.27 -42.91 16.31
C THR A 483 -11.68 -42.37 16.52
N LYS A 484 -12.65 -42.77 15.68
CA LYS A 484 -14.06 -42.37 15.84
C LYS A 484 -14.68 -42.87 17.15
N CYS A 485 -14.33 -44.07 17.59
CA CYS A 485 -14.78 -44.59 18.87
C CYS A 485 -14.16 -43.84 20.04
N ILE A 486 -12.87 -43.53 19.98
CA ILE A 486 -12.15 -42.82 21.04
C ILE A 486 -12.62 -41.35 21.15
N LEU A 487 -12.71 -40.62 20.04
CA LEU A 487 -13.08 -39.19 19.99
C LEU A 487 -14.59 -38.92 20.00
N GLY A 488 -15.42 -39.94 20.23
CA GLY A 488 -16.88 -39.83 20.16
C GLY A 488 -17.49 -39.13 21.37
N PHE A 489 -17.37 -37.80 21.48
CA PHE A 489 -17.87 -36.98 22.60
C PHE A 489 -19.30 -37.29 23.06
N LYS A 490 -20.21 -37.53 22.11
CA LYS A 490 -21.64 -37.83 22.37
C LYS A 490 -21.91 -39.27 22.80
N LEU A 491 -20.96 -40.18 22.58
CA LEU A 491 -21.07 -41.59 22.93
C LEU A 491 -20.63 -41.83 24.38
N TRP A 492 -19.88 -40.92 25.00
CA TRP A 492 -19.35 -41.12 26.35
C TRP A 492 -20.43 -41.11 27.44
N GLU A 493 -21.54 -40.41 27.22
CA GLU A 493 -22.68 -40.35 28.16
C GLU A 493 -23.58 -41.60 28.11
N GLU A 494 -23.48 -42.40 27.04
CA GLU A 494 -24.30 -43.60 26.80
C GLU A 494 -23.54 -44.91 27.08
N ILE A 495 -22.25 -44.84 27.42
CA ILE A 495 -21.38 -46.01 27.60
C ILE A 495 -21.11 -46.24 29.08
N ASP A 496 -21.43 -47.46 29.54
CA ASP A 496 -21.11 -47.99 30.87
C ASP A 496 -19.62 -47.83 31.21
N ASP A 497 -19.27 -47.51 32.47
CA ASP A 497 -17.89 -47.21 32.90
C ASP A 497 -16.88 -48.28 32.46
N ASP A 498 -17.30 -49.54 32.46
CA ASP A 498 -16.51 -50.71 32.06
C ASP A 498 -16.21 -50.81 30.54
N ASN A 499 -16.84 -49.97 29.70
CA ASN A 499 -16.71 -49.98 28.24
C ASN A 499 -16.21 -48.65 27.65
N ARG A 500 -15.75 -47.69 28.48
CA ARG A 500 -15.19 -46.43 27.99
C ARG A 500 -13.96 -46.69 27.08
N PRO A 501 -13.85 -45.97 25.95
CA PRO A 501 -12.80 -46.21 24.95
C PRO A 501 -11.42 -45.65 25.35
N CYS A 502 -11.35 -44.76 26.35
CA CYS A 502 -10.12 -44.17 26.89
C CYS A 502 -10.29 -43.81 28.37
N ALA A 503 -9.18 -43.47 29.04
CA ALA A 503 -9.17 -43.01 30.43
C ALA A 503 -9.96 -41.71 30.64
N GLN A 504 -10.53 -41.53 31.85
CA GLN A 504 -11.31 -40.35 32.18
C GLN A 504 -10.50 -39.04 32.10
N GLU A 505 -9.23 -39.08 32.50
CA GLU A 505 -8.31 -37.94 32.42
C GLU A 505 -8.20 -37.39 30.99
N LEU A 506 -8.11 -38.28 29.99
CA LEU A 506 -8.04 -37.89 28.57
C LEU A 506 -9.37 -37.31 28.06
N ILE A 507 -10.49 -37.85 28.56
CA ILE A 507 -11.84 -37.32 28.25
C ILE A 507 -11.98 -35.90 28.77
N ASP A 508 -11.57 -35.66 30.02
CA ASP A 508 -11.67 -34.36 30.67
C ASP A 508 -10.75 -33.33 30.02
N GLN A 509 -9.50 -33.70 29.70
CA GLN A 509 -8.55 -32.85 28.98
C GLN A 509 -9.06 -32.42 27.60
N LEU A 510 -9.69 -33.34 26.85
CA LEU A 510 -10.27 -33.01 25.55
C LEU A 510 -11.51 -32.11 25.67
N ARG A 511 -12.34 -32.32 26.70
CA ARG A 511 -13.50 -31.45 27.01
C ARG A 511 -13.05 -30.05 27.39
N GLU A 512 -12.10 -29.93 28.31
CA GLU A 512 -11.55 -28.65 28.76
C GLU A 512 -10.97 -27.84 27.60
N TYR A 513 -10.18 -28.47 26.73
CA TYR A 513 -9.66 -27.80 25.53
C TYR A 513 -10.78 -27.39 24.57
N HIS A 514 -11.77 -28.25 24.34
CA HIS A 514 -12.90 -27.96 23.47
C HIS A 514 -13.73 -26.79 23.97
N ASP A 515 -14.10 -26.81 25.26
CA ASP A 515 -14.94 -25.78 25.87
C ASP A 515 -14.21 -24.44 25.85
N GLY A 516 -12.94 -24.40 26.27
CA GLY A 516 -12.13 -23.17 26.23
C GLY A 516 -11.89 -22.62 24.82
N PHE A 517 -11.83 -23.49 23.80
CA PHE A 517 -11.69 -23.08 22.41
C PHE A 517 -13.00 -22.55 21.81
N VAL A 518 -14.13 -23.23 22.07
CA VAL A 518 -15.46 -22.84 21.56
C VAL A 518 -15.94 -21.56 22.24
N GLU A 519 -15.65 -21.37 23.53
CA GLU A 519 -16.04 -20.17 24.26
C GLU A 519 -15.47 -18.89 23.62
N LYS A 520 -14.18 -18.91 23.23
CA LYS A 520 -13.52 -17.80 22.52
C LYS A 520 -14.05 -17.58 21.09
N LEU A 521 -14.72 -18.57 20.50
CA LEU A 521 -15.28 -18.49 19.14
C LEU A 521 -16.74 -18.06 19.12
N SER A 522 -17.53 -18.51 20.12
CA SER A 522 -18.98 -18.36 20.12
C SER A 522 -19.40 -16.90 20.16
N LEU A 523 -20.22 -16.48 19.19
CA LEU A 523 -20.85 -15.16 19.19
C LEU A 523 -21.94 -15.06 20.25
N GLU A 524 -22.59 -16.19 20.59
CA GLU A 524 -23.64 -16.29 21.61
C GLU A 524 -23.05 -16.09 23.02
N ALA A 525 -21.92 -16.75 23.33
CA ALA A 525 -21.21 -16.52 24.60
C ALA A 525 -20.75 -15.06 24.76
N ILE A 526 -20.38 -14.41 23.67
CA ILE A 526 -20.00 -12.99 23.65
C ILE A 526 -21.21 -12.06 23.84
N GLN A 527 -22.40 -12.43 23.34
CA GLN A 527 -23.64 -11.66 23.51
C GLN A 527 -24.28 -11.88 24.89
N ASP A 528 -24.19 -13.09 25.44
CA ASP A 528 -24.74 -13.43 26.76
C ASP A 528 -23.94 -12.78 27.90
N ALA A 529 -22.61 -12.66 27.77
CA ALA A 529 -21.77 -11.91 28.73
C ALA A 529 -22.14 -10.41 28.84
N GLU A 530 -22.84 -9.85 27.85
CA GLU A 530 -23.39 -8.48 27.88
C GLU A 530 -24.69 -8.40 28.70
N GLN A 531 -25.57 -9.41 28.63
CA GLN A 531 -26.84 -9.38 29.39
C GLN A 531 -26.62 -9.44 30.90
N GLU A 532 -25.57 -10.12 31.35
CA GLU A 532 -25.21 -10.18 32.77
C GLU A 532 -24.49 -8.91 33.27
N SER A 533 -23.85 -8.13 32.39
CA SER A 533 -23.14 -6.89 32.75
C SER A 533 -24.01 -5.63 32.64
N ASP A 534 -24.95 -5.59 31.69
CA ASP A 534 -25.87 -4.45 31.46
C ASP A 534 -27.04 -4.35 32.47
N GLU A 535 -27.30 -5.36 33.31
CA GLU A 535 -28.29 -5.24 34.40
C GLU A 535 -27.92 -4.16 35.45
N SER A 536 -26.69 -3.64 35.42
CA SER A 536 -26.23 -2.61 36.35
C SER A 536 -26.27 -1.17 35.81
N GLY A 537 -26.70 -0.91 34.57
CA GLY A 537 -26.57 0.45 34.05
C GLY A 537 -27.19 0.79 32.70
N SER A 538 -28.51 0.74 32.53
CA SER A 538 -29.17 1.77 31.71
C SER A 538 -30.64 2.01 32.09
N GLY A 539 -30.87 3.12 32.78
CA GLY A 539 -32.20 3.69 32.96
C GLY A 539 -32.56 4.53 31.74
N GLY A 540 -33.51 4.08 30.93
CA GLY A 540 -34.18 4.99 29.99
C GLY A 540 -34.75 4.33 28.74
N LYS A 541 -36.03 3.92 28.84
CA LYS A 541 -37.10 3.92 27.81
C LYS A 541 -37.95 2.64 27.84
N LEU A 542 -38.51 2.27 29.00
CA LEU A 542 -39.43 1.13 29.09
C LEU A 542 -40.69 1.42 29.94
N SER A 543 -41.28 2.62 29.80
CA SER A 543 -42.47 3.01 30.57
C SER A 543 -43.76 2.23 30.23
N MET A 544 -43.80 1.42 29.15
CA MET A 544 -44.99 0.62 28.81
C MET A 544 -44.88 -0.86 29.18
N ILE A 545 -43.65 -1.41 29.23
CA ILE A 545 -43.41 -2.83 29.57
C ILE A 545 -43.46 -3.05 31.10
N THR A 546 -43.10 -2.03 31.89
CA THR A 546 -43.12 -2.07 33.36
C THR A 546 -44.51 -2.39 33.94
N LYS A 547 -45.59 -1.94 33.29
CA LYS A 547 -46.98 -2.17 33.78
C LYS A 547 -47.49 -3.60 33.58
N VAL A 548 -46.93 -4.33 32.61
CA VAL A 548 -47.27 -5.74 32.34
C VAL A 548 -46.47 -6.66 33.28
N ILE A 549 -45.24 -6.28 33.60
CA ILE A 549 -44.35 -6.99 34.54
C ILE A 549 -44.88 -6.89 35.99
N ASP A 550 -45.44 -5.74 36.39
CA ASP A 550 -46.03 -5.59 37.73
C ASP A 550 -47.28 -6.47 37.96
N MET A 551 -48.09 -6.73 36.92
CA MET A 551 -49.21 -7.68 37.04
C MET A 551 -48.75 -9.14 37.10
N LEU A 552 -47.63 -9.47 36.44
CA LEU A 552 -47.03 -10.81 36.46
C LEU A 552 -46.33 -11.11 37.80
N ASN A 553 -45.77 -10.09 38.44
CA ASN A 553 -45.10 -10.19 39.75
C ASN A 553 -46.06 -10.36 40.93
N ILE A 554 -47.34 -10.00 40.79
CA ILE A 554 -48.38 -10.30 41.79
C ILE A 554 -48.69 -11.81 41.81
N VAL A 555 -48.58 -12.49 40.67
CA VAL A 555 -48.87 -13.93 40.52
C VAL A 555 -47.70 -14.82 40.96
N LYS A 556 -46.46 -14.32 40.85
CA LYS A 556 -45.24 -15.05 41.26
C LYS A 556 -44.88 -14.99 42.76
N LYS A 557 -45.60 -14.22 43.59
CA LYS A 557 -45.35 -14.09 45.04
C LYS A 557 -45.83 -15.28 45.90
N LEU A 558 -46.17 -16.42 45.30
CA LEU A 558 -46.76 -17.57 45.99
C LEU A 558 -45.88 -18.84 46.00
N GLU A 559 -44.63 -18.79 45.53
CA GLU A 559 -43.71 -19.95 45.63
C GLU A 559 -42.55 -19.69 46.62
N PRO A 560 -42.13 -20.71 47.39
CA PRO A 560 -41.11 -20.58 48.43
C PRO A 560 -39.70 -20.39 47.83
N PRO A 561 -38.76 -19.77 48.58
CA PRO A 561 -37.48 -19.33 48.04
C PRO A 561 -36.53 -20.53 47.81
N VAL A 562 -35.97 -20.60 46.60
CA VAL A 562 -34.81 -21.43 46.27
C VAL A 562 -33.55 -20.72 46.80
N PRO A 563 -32.57 -21.43 47.40
CA PRO A 563 -31.35 -20.81 47.90
C PRO A 563 -30.56 -20.12 46.79
N PRO A 564 -29.85 -19.01 47.10
CA PRO A 564 -29.14 -18.22 46.11
C PRO A 564 -27.97 -19.02 45.51
N VAL A 565 -27.97 -19.13 44.19
CA VAL A 565 -26.79 -19.54 43.42
C VAL A 565 -25.78 -18.40 43.51
N GLU A 566 -24.56 -18.69 43.94
CA GLU A 566 -23.44 -17.76 43.89
C GLU A 566 -23.17 -17.44 42.42
N VAL A 567 -23.43 -16.19 42.02
CA VAL A 567 -23.12 -15.69 40.68
C VAL A 567 -21.61 -15.50 40.62
N GLU A 568 -20.94 -16.35 39.83
CA GLU A 568 -19.53 -16.16 39.50
C GLU A 568 -19.33 -14.76 38.87
N PRO A 569 -18.21 -14.08 39.15
CA PRO A 569 -17.97 -12.75 38.59
C PRO A 569 -17.97 -12.83 37.04
N PRO A 570 -18.60 -11.86 36.35
CA PRO A 570 -18.66 -11.88 34.88
C PRO A 570 -17.24 -11.86 34.31
N ARG A 571 -16.97 -12.83 33.43
CA ARG A 571 -15.68 -13.04 32.80
C ARG A 571 -15.22 -11.77 32.07
N GLU A 572 -13.97 -11.37 32.30
CA GLU A 572 -13.35 -10.30 31.52
C GLU A 572 -13.15 -10.75 30.07
N LEU A 573 -13.84 -10.07 29.14
CA LEU A 573 -13.69 -10.29 27.70
C LEU A 573 -12.26 -9.97 27.27
N THR A 574 -11.67 -10.82 26.43
CA THR A 574 -10.34 -10.56 25.86
C THR A 574 -10.38 -9.35 24.91
N PRO A 575 -9.22 -8.70 24.64
CA PRO A 575 -9.16 -7.61 23.67
C PRO A 575 -9.71 -8.02 22.29
N GLU A 576 -9.45 -9.25 21.84
CA GLU A 576 -9.94 -9.77 20.56
C GLU A 576 -11.47 -9.90 20.54
N GLU A 577 -12.08 -10.35 21.65
CA GLU A 577 -13.53 -10.48 21.81
C GLU A 577 -14.21 -9.10 21.78
N LYS A 578 -13.62 -8.12 22.48
CA LYS A 578 -14.06 -6.71 22.46
C LYS A 578 -13.91 -6.12 21.05
N PHE A 579 -12.79 -6.37 20.38
CA PHE A 579 -12.51 -5.84 19.05
C PHE A 579 -13.50 -6.39 18.02
N ARG A 580 -13.82 -7.69 18.09
CA ARG A 580 -14.82 -8.32 17.22
C ARG A 580 -16.18 -7.64 17.34
N LYS A 581 -16.62 -7.32 18.57
CA LYS A 581 -17.85 -6.56 18.82
C LYS A 581 -17.79 -5.16 18.21
N VAL A 582 -16.69 -4.43 18.43
CA VAL A 582 -16.47 -3.09 17.86
C VAL A 582 -16.52 -3.14 16.34
N LEU A 583 -15.89 -4.14 15.73
CA LEU A 583 -15.87 -4.32 14.28
C LEU A 583 -17.27 -4.57 13.72
N THR A 584 -18.04 -5.50 14.30
CA THR A 584 -19.42 -5.77 13.86
C THR A 584 -20.31 -4.53 13.97
N LYS A 585 -20.25 -3.81 15.10
CA LYS A 585 -20.98 -2.55 15.29
C LYS A 585 -20.54 -1.49 14.27
N THR A 586 -19.25 -1.41 13.97
CA THR A 586 -18.68 -0.44 13.02
C THR A 586 -19.11 -0.72 11.58
N ILE A 587 -19.09 -1.98 11.13
CA ILE A 587 -19.51 -2.37 9.78
C ILE A 587 -20.99 -2.04 9.56
N VAL A 588 -21.84 -2.35 10.55
CA VAL A 588 -23.27 -1.99 10.50
C VAL A 588 -23.43 -0.47 10.46
N ARG A 589 -22.74 0.27 11.34
CA ARG A 589 -22.79 1.73 11.37
C ARG A 589 -22.37 2.34 10.02
N TRP A 590 -21.28 1.87 9.41
CA TRP A 590 -20.84 2.36 8.10
C TRP A 590 -21.90 2.15 7.01
N ALA A 591 -22.63 1.02 7.06
CA ALA A 591 -23.70 0.73 6.12
C ALA A 591 -24.97 1.57 6.37
N GLU A 592 -25.21 2.01 7.61
CA GLU A 592 -26.34 2.88 7.97
C GLU A 592 -26.07 4.37 7.70
N GLU A 593 -24.84 4.83 7.84
CA GLU A 593 -24.45 6.25 7.71
C GLU A 593 -24.53 6.76 6.26
N THR A 594 -24.09 5.95 5.29
CA THR A 594 -23.90 6.40 3.91
C THR A 594 -24.23 5.30 2.90
N GLN A 595 -24.93 5.67 1.82
CA GLN A 595 -25.12 4.77 0.69
C GLN A 595 -23.79 4.61 -0.07
N PHE A 596 -23.28 3.39 -0.16
CA PHE A 596 -22.03 3.11 -0.85
C PHE A 596 -22.18 3.19 -2.38
N GLU A 597 -21.23 3.85 -3.03
CA GLU A 597 -21.14 3.91 -4.49
C GLU A 597 -20.44 2.66 -5.05
N THR A 598 -19.44 2.15 -4.33
CA THR A 598 -18.59 1.06 -4.80
C THR A 598 -19.10 -0.31 -4.36
N PRO A 599 -19.49 -1.22 -5.28
CA PRO A 599 -19.97 -2.56 -4.91
C PRO A 599 -18.87 -3.45 -4.30
N LEU A 600 -17.59 -3.14 -4.60
CA LEU A 600 -16.44 -3.84 -4.04
C LEU A 600 -16.35 -3.66 -2.53
N LEU A 601 -16.57 -2.45 -2.01
CA LEU A 601 -16.55 -2.19 -0.56
C LEU A 601 -17.61 -3.02 0.16
N VAL A 602 -18.83 -3.08 -0.38
CA VAL A 602 -19.91 -3.89 0.19
C VAL A 602 -19.52 -5.37 0.23
N LYS A 603 -18.91 -5.88 -0.83
CA LYS A 603 -18.44 -7.27 -0.88
C LYS A 603 -17.40 -7.55 0.21
N GLU A 604 -16.41 -6.67 0.38
CA GLU A 604 -15.33 -6.88 1.36
C GLU A 604 -15.78 -6.62 2.81
N MET A 605 -16.84 -5.82 3.03
CA MET A 605 -17.40 -5.60 4.37
C MET A 605 -18.22 -6.79 4.89
N PHE A 606 -18.91 -7.51 4.00
CA PHE A 606 -19.82 -8.61 4.35
C PHE A 606 -19.30 -10.00 3.95
N GLY A 607 -18.19 -10.08 3.23
CA GLY A 607 -17.45 -11.31 2.96
C GLY A 607 -16.56 -11.66 4.12
#